data_AF-A0A5M6CKZ6-F1
#
_entry.id   AF-A0A5M6CKZ6-F1
#
_cell.length_a   1.000
_cell.length_b   1.000
_cell.length_c   1.000
_cell.angle_alpha   90.00
_cell.angle_beta   90.00
_cell.angle_gamma   90.00
#
_symmetry.space_group_name_H-M   'P 1'
#
loop_
_entity.id
_entity.type
_entity.pdbx_description
1 polymer ?
#
loop_
_entity_poly.entity_id
_entity_poly.type
_entity_poly.pdbx_seq_one_letter_code
_entity_poly.pdbx_strand_id
1 'polypeptide(L)'
;MKKVIFLTCLLFFSLQVLAQKTQEELLIESFLELNSVETSEDESELNSAVQKFDTQLIYTLENDEIRSFKNFENGLDSLYTDFTFKESGDYELFTLRNGFDRWNYILKDKKVILKELKTFDYYDQIHPLDNDEFLLIKRMDEMSFTCCEVYIYQSKAKLTARKALSVCSWTNVDNSRTGEKDPETGLYTIEGGMEYLKPLEIRFDTKRKIISYSFLSQINGKTITRKAKYKNGTFKIKSYDARTFDE
;
A
#
# COMPACT_ATOMS: atom_id res chain seq x y z
N MET A 1 69.56 -26.54 -0.73
CA MET A 1 68.16 -26.80 -1.12
C MET A 1 67.27 -25.78 -0.44
N LYS A 2 66.80 -24.77 -1.19
CA LYS A 2 65.85 -23.75 -0.74
C LYS A 2 64.70 -23.78 -1.73
N LYS A 3 63.50 -24.14 -1.25
CA LYS A 3 62.17 -23.85 -1.79
C LYS A 3 61.17 -24.71 -0.99
N VAL A 4 59.92 -24.29 -0.97
CA VAL A 4 58.77 -24.94 -0.32
C VAL A 4 58.53 -24.59 1.15
N ILE A 5 58.54 -23.29 1.50
CA ILE A 5 57.72 -22.79 2.62
C ILE A 5 57.28 -21.36 2.28
N PHE A 6 56.48 -21.17 1.22
CA PHE A 6 55.80 -19.88 1.00
C PHE A 6 54.52 -19.98 0.14
N LEU A 7 54.00 -21.20 -0.09
CA LEU A 7 52.82 -21.40 -0.94
C LEU A 7 51.59 -21.93 -0.20
N THR A 8 51.70 -22.26 1.08
CA THR A 8 50.59 -22.84 1.86
C THR A 8 49.82 -21.83 2.72
N CYS A 9 50.32 -20.61 2.92
CA CYS A 9 49.57 -19.56 3.63
C CYS A 9 48.67 -18.71 2.73
N LEU A 10 48.90 -18.68 1.41
CA LEU A 10 48.08 -17.91 0.46
C LEU A 10 46.84 -18.65 -0.06
N LEU A 11 46.79 -19.98 0.05
CA LEU A 11 45.65 -20.79 -0.37
C LEU A 11 44.56 -20.94 0.71
N PHE A 12 44.86 -20.59 1.97
CA PHE A 12 43.85 -20.58 3.05
C PHE A 12 43.10 -19.25 3.17
N PHE A 13 43.61 -18.17 2.60
CA PHE A 13 42.88 -16.89 2.52
C PHE A 13 41.91 -16.82 1.33
N SER A 14 41.99 -17.73 0.36
CA SER A 14 41.08 -17.77 -0.80
C SER A 14 39.85 -18.68 -0.62
N LEU A 15 39.72 -19.37 0.52
CA LEU A 15 38.61 -20.30 0.80
C LEU A 15 37.68 -19.83 1.94
N GLN A 16 37.92 -18.64 2.50
CA GLN A 16 37.03 -17.98 3.46
C GLN A 16 36.40 -16.70 2.89
N VAL A 17 36.13 -16.66 1.59
CA VAL A 17 34.97 -15.88 1.14
C VAL A 17 33.75 -16.69 1.59
N LEU A 18 33.38 -16.56 2.87
CA LEU A 18 32.01 -16.86 3.28
C LEU A 18 31.13 -16.18 2.24
N ALA A 19 30.26 -16.93 1.58
CA ALA A 19 29.22 -16.36 0.74
C ALA A 19 28.40 -15.43 1.65
N GLN A 20 28.78 -14.16 1.68
CA GLN A 20 28.09 -13.14 2.43
C GLN A 20 26.74 -13.00 1.73
N LYS A 21 25.67 -13.34 2.45
CA LYS A 21 24.32 -13.23 1.91
C LYS A 21 24.12 -11.82 1.36
N THR A 22 23.55 -11.74 0.17
CA THR A 22 23.19 -10.46 -0.43
C THR A 22 22.04 -9.84 0.36
N GLN A 23 21.85 -8.52 0.24
CA GLN A 23 20.72 -7.85 0.89
C GLN A 23 19.37 -8.37 0.38
N GLU A 24 19.30 -8.71 -0.92
CA GLU A 24 18.13 -9.35 -1.51
C GLU A 24 17.83 -10.71 -0.87
N GLU A 25 18.85 -11.54 -0.64
CA GLU A 25 18.68 -12.83 0.04
C GLU A 25 18.23 -12.66 1.50
N LEU A 26 18.79 -11.69 2.23
CA LEU A 26 18.38 -11.40 3.61
C LEU A 26 16.93 -10.94 3.70
N LEU A 27 16.50 -10.10 2.75
CA LEU A 27 15.11 -9.64 2.66
C LEU A 27 14.16 -10.82 2.38
N ILE A 28 14.48 -11.66 1.39
CA ILE A 28 13.69 -12.86 1.06
C ILE A 28 13.59 -13.79 2.26
N GLU A 29 14.70 -14.11 2.92
CA GLU A 29 14.70 -15.00 4.09
C GLU A 29 13.83 -14.46 5.23
N SER A 30 13.94 -13.17 5.55
CA SER A 30 13.12 -12.56 6.58
C SER A 30 11.63 -12.54 6.23
N PHE A 31 11.30 -12.44 4.94
CA PHE A 31 9.91 -12.52 4.46
C PHE A 31 9.35 -13.94 4.53
N LEU A 32 10.15 -14.95 4.17
CA LEU A 32 9.75 -16.35 4.27
C LEU A 32 9.56 -16.77 5.73
N GLU A 33 10.42 -16.31 6.63
CA GLU A 33 10.28 -16.53 8.07
C GLU A 33 8.97 -15.95 8.61
N LEU A 34 8.65 -14.69 8.25
CA LEU A 34 7.37 -14.05 8.59
C LEU A 34 6.17 -14.91 8.16
N ASN A 35 6.14 -15.36 6.90
CA ASN A 35 5.03 -16.18 6.39
C ASN A 35 4.97 -17.57 7.04
N SER A 36 6.10 -18.12 7.49
CA SER A 36 6.12 -19.42 8.15
C SER A 36 5.53 -19.42 9.57
N VAL A 37 5.48 -18.26 10.22
CA VAL A 37 4.97 -18.07 11.59
C VAL A 37 3.70 -17.22 11.64
N GLU A 38 3.13 -16.85 10.49
CA GLU A 38 1.92 -16.00 10.41
C GLU A 38 0.72 -16.65 11.12
N THR A 39 0.65 -17.98 11.12
CA THR A 39 -0.38 -18.75 11.83
C THR A 39 0.06 -19.21 13.22
N SER A 40 1.19 -18.72 13.75
CA SER A 40 1.67 -19.11 15.08
C SER A 40 0.72 -18.59 16.15
N GLU A 41 0.37 -19.44 17.11
CA GLU A 41 -0.38 -19.04 18.31
C GLU A 41 0.50 -18.24 19.30
N ASP A 42 1.83 -18.23 19.09
CA ASP A 42 2.77 -17.45 19.87
C ASP A 42 2.94 -16.04 19.28
N GLU A 43 2.23 -15.07 19.85
CA GLU A 43 2.33 -13.66 19.47
C GLU A 43 3.76 -13.12 19.55
N SER A 44 4.62 -13.66 20.42
CA SER A 44 6.00 -13.18 20.58
C SER A 44 6.87 -13.56 19.37
N GLU A 45 6.66 -14.75 18.83
CA GLU A 45 7.33 -15.24 17.63
C GLU A 45 6.91 -14.43 16.40
N LEU A 46 5.61 -14.21 16.22
CA LEU A 46 5.07 -13.38 15.15
C LEU A 46 5.61 -11.94 15.22
N ASN A 47 5.57 -11.33 16.40
CA ASN A 47 6.08 -9.97 16.59
C ASN A 47 7.58 -9.86 16.27
N SER A 48 8.37 -10.87 16.64
CA SER A 48 9.80 -10.93 16.31
C SER A 48 10.03 -11.03 14.80
N ALA A 49 9.28 -11.89 14.10
CA ALA A 49 9.39 -12.05 12.66
C ALA A 49 8.96 -10.78 11.91
N VAL A 50 7.87 -10.12 12.33
CA VAL A 50 7.44 -8.81 11.82
C VAL A 50 8.53 -7.77 12.00
N GLN A 51 9.11 -7.65 13.19
CA GLN A 51 10.18 -6.67 13.45
C GLN A 51 11.44 -6.94 12.61
N LYS A 52 11.82 -8.21 12.46
CA LYS A 52 12.96 -8.62 11.65
C LYS A 52 12.75 -8.23 10.19
N PHE A 53 11.61 -8.58 9.63
CA PHE A 53 11.25 -8.24 8.25
C PHE A 53 11.17 -6.72 8.04
N ASP A 54 10.48 -5.99 8.93
CA ASP A 54 10.39 -4.52 8.90
C ASP A 54 11.77 -3.86 8.83
N THR A 55 12.69 -4.35 9.67
CA THR A 55 14.05 -3.81 9.74
C THR A 55 14.83 -4.05 8.45
N GLN A 56 14.73 -5.25 7.87
CA GLN A 56 15.38 -5.55 6.59
C GLN A 56 14.77 -4.71 5.46
N LEU A 57 13.44 -4.62 5.41
CA LEU A 57 12.75 -3.85 4.39
C LEU A 57 13.10 -2.36 4.46
N ILE A 58 13.11 -1.75 5.65
CA ILE A 58 13.57 -0.36 5.83
C ILE A 58 15.01 -0.21 5.36
N TYR A 59 15.91 -1.13 5.75
CA TYR A 59 17.30 -1.07 5.32
C TYR A 59 17.41 -1.09 3.78
N THR A 60 16.73 -2.02 3.12
CA THR A 60 16.70 -2.12 1.66
C THR A 60 16.15 -0.84 1.03
N LEU A 61 15.01 -0.33 1.52
CA LEU A 61 14.40 0.88 0.96
C LEU A 61 15.30 2.12 1.09
N GLU A 62 16.09 2.22 2.18
CA GLU A 62 16.97 3.38 2.41
C GLU A 62 18.36 3.27 1.77
N ASN A 63 18.83 2.07 1.42
CA ASN A 63 20.23 1.86 1.00
C ASN A 63 20.36 1.20 -0.38
N ASP A 64 19.31 0.54 -0.86
CA ASP A 64 19.33 -0.23 -2.10
C ASP A 64 18.20 0.20 -3.05
N GLU A 65 18.33 -0.17 -4.32
CA GLU A 65 17.27 0.02 -5.32
C GLU A 65 16.40 -1.24 -5.38
N ILE A 66 15.35 -1.31 -4.55
CA ILE A 66 14.48 -2.51 -4.43
C ILE A 66 13.87 -2.97 -5.76
N ARG A 67 13.66 -2.05 -6.72
CA ARG A 67 13.21 -2.39 -8.09
C ARG A 67 14.20 -3.25 -8.88
N SER A 68 15.45 -3.34 -8.43
CA SER A 68 16.46 -4.20 -9.04
C SER A 68 16.45 -5.64 -8.48
N PHE A 69 15.70 -5.90 -7.40
CA PHE A 69 15.66 -7.18 -6.70
C PHE A 69 14.65 -8.13 -7.37
N LYS A 70 15.06 -8.72 -8.50
CA LYS A 70 14.22 -9.62 -9.30
C LYS A 70 13.89 -10.94 -8.59
N ASN A 71 14.80 -11.46 -7.77
CA ASN A 71 14.55 -12.68 -7.02
C ASN A 71 13.56 -12.42 -5.88
N PHE A 72 13.62 -11.23 -5.27
CA PHE A 72 12.61 -10.83 -4.31
C PHE A 72 11.24 -10.75 -4.98
N GLU A 73 11.11 -10.05 -6.10
CA GLU A 73 9.87 -9.97 -6.89
C GLU A 73 9.31 -11.36 -7.25
N ASN A 74 10.16 -12.26 -7.79
CA ASN A 74 9.77 -13.63 -8.10
C ASN A 74 9.36 -14.43 -6.85
N GLY A 75 9.98 -14.17 -5.70
CA GLY A 75 9.62 -14.79 -4.43
C GLY A 75 8.22 -14.39 -3.96
N LEU A 76 7.81 -13.14 -4.20
CA LEU A 76 6.48 -12.64 -3.83
C LEU A 76 5.35 -13.26 -4.66
N ASP A 77 5.58 -13.47 -5.96
CA ASP A 77 4.61 -14.09 -6.87
C ASP A 77 4.13 -15.47 -6.36
N SER A 78 5.02 -16.21 -5.69
CA SER A 78 4.70 -17.52 -5.12
C SER A 78 3.78 -17.48 -3.90
N LEU A 79 3.59 -16.30 -3.30
CA LEU A 79 2.87 -16.08 -2.04
C LEU A 79 1.63 -15.18 -2.19
N TYR A 80 1.16 -14.91 -3.41
CA TYR A 80 0.08 -13.94 -3.71
C TYR A 80 0.38 -12.51 -3.23
N THR A 81 1.67 -12.22 -3.07
CA THR A 81 2.22 -10.97 -2.55
C THR A 81 2.68 -10.14 -3.74
N ASP A 82 2.47 -8.82 -3.67
CA ASP A 82 2.99 -7.87 -4.65
C ASP A 82 3.48 -6.61 -3.97
N PHE A 83 4.33 -5.84 -4.64
CA PHE A 83 4.63 -4.48 -4.21
C PHE A 83 4.40 -3.47 -5.31
N THR A 84 4.12 -2.25 -4.90
CA THR A 84 4.05 -1.09 -5.79
C THR A 84 5.04 -0.04 -5.30
N PHE A 85 5.64 0.66 -6.26
CA PHE A 85 6.57 1.76 -5.99
C PHE A 85 6.22 2.94 -6.89
N LYS A 86 5.83 4.06 -6.29
CA LYS A 86 5.45 5.30 -6.99
C LYS A 86 6.37 6.44 -6.55
N GLU A 87 6.78 7.28 -7.49
CA GLU A 87 7.60 8.47 -7.23
C GLU A 87 6.78 9.73 -7.47
N SER A 88 6.96 10.74 -6.62
CA SER A 88 6.30 12.04 -6.77
C SER A 88 7.14 13.14 -6.14
N GLY A 89 7.88 13.88 -6.99
CA GLY A 89 8.81 14.91 -6.52
C GLY A 89 10.00 14.27 -5.79
N ASP A 90 10.23 14.72 -4.56
CA ASP A 90 11.24 14.22 -3.61
C ASP A 90 10.76 13.04 -2.76
N TYR A 91 9.55 12.56 -3.01
CA TYR A 91 8.94 11.45 -2.28
C TYR A 91 8.90 10.16 -3.09
N GLU A 92 9.15 9.05 -2.40
CA GLU A 92 8.89 7.69 -2.88
C GLU A 92 7.82 7.05 -2.00
N LEU A 93 6.88 6.35 -2.61
CA LEU A 93 5.81 5.63 -1.94
C LEU A 93 5.97 4.16 -2.28
N PHE A 94 6.16 3.34 -1.24
CA PHE A 94 6.27 1.90 -1.35
C PHE A 94 5.14 1.23 -0.58
N THR A 95 4.46 0.28 -1.21
CA THR A 95 3.46 -0.57 -0.57
C THR A 95 3.74 -2.02 -0.94
N LEU A 96 3.91 -2.88 0.07
CA LEU A 96 3.95 -4.34 -0.09
C LEU A 96 2.65 -4.95 0.45
N ARG A 97 2.00 -5.80 -0.34
CA ARG A 97 0.83 -6.60 0.05
C ARG A 97 1.26 -7.98 0.50
N ASN A 98 0.88 -8.40 1.70
CA ASN A 98 0.91 -9.80 2.11
C ASN A 98 -0.52 -10.21 2.52
N GLY A 99 -1.21 -10.99 1.68
CA GLY A 99 -2.63 -11.25 1.88
C GLY A 99 -3.47 -9.96 1.95
N PHE A 100 -4.14 -9.73 3.09
CA PHE A 100 -4.90 -8.50 3.33
C PHE A 100 -4.07 -7.39 3.97
N ASP A 101 -2.89 -7.71 4.51
CA ASP A 101 -2.02 -6.75 5.15
C ASP A 101 -1.17 -5.99 4.14
N ARG A 102 -0.94 -4.72 4.48
CA ARG A 102 -0.27 -3.73 3.65
C ARG A 102 0.80 -3.04 4.48
N TRP A 103 2.02 -3.24 4.04
CA TRP A 103 3.21 -2.60 4.55
C TRP A 103 3.45 -1.33 3.75
N ASN A 104 3.12 -0.17 4.34
CA ASN A 104 3.10 1.11 3.63
C ASN A 104 4.23 2.01 4.13
N TYR A 105 5.05 2.52 3.20
CA TYR A 105 6.18 3.38 3.48
C TYR A 105 6.17 4.61 2.60
N ILE A 106 6.60 5.74 3.18
CA ILE A 106 6.93 6.95 2.44
C ILE A 106 8.38 7.27 2.75
N LEU A 107 9.17 7.42 1.69
CA LEU A 107 10.52 7.89 1.75
C LEU A 107 10.61 9.32 1.24
N LYS A 108 11.55 10.05 1.82
CA LYS A 108 12.02 11.35 1.33
C LYS A 108 13.55 11.31 1.35
N ASP A 109 14.20 11.62 0.22
CA ASP A 109 15.66 11.56 0.11
C ASP A 109 16.26 10.21 0.58
N LYS A 110 15.65 9.08 0.16
CA LYS A 110 15.98 7.71 0.58
C LYS A 110 15.94 7.47 2.10
N LYS A 111 15.13 8.25 2.84
CA LYS A 111 14.86 8.04 4.27
C LYS A 111 13.40 7.83 4.52
N VAL A 112 13.05 6.78 5.27
CA VAL A 112 11.68 6.47 5.65
C VAL A 112 11.20 7.55 6.63
N ILE A 113 10.22 8.35 6.20
CA ILE A 113 9.63 9.42 7.02
C ILE A 113 8.27 9.02 7.60
N LEU A 114 7.59 8.04 7.01
CA LEU A 114 6.34 7.49 7.51
C LEU A 114 6.28 6.00 7.16
N LYS A 115 5.87 5.18 8.13
CA LYS A 115 5.53 3.77 7.92
C LYS A 115 4.27 3.40 8.67
N GLU A 116 3.42 2.58 8.06
CA GLU A 116 2.21 2.03 8.67
C GLU A 116 1.98 0.60 8.16
N LEU A 117 1.79 -0.34 9.09
CA LEU A 117 1.21 -1.65 8.80
C LEU A 117 -0.30 -1.56 9.01
N LYS A 118 -1.07 -1.90 7.98
CA LYS A 118 -2.54 -1.82 7.98
C LYS A 118 -3.14 -3.02 7.27
N THR A 119 -4.31 -3.44 7.72
CA THR A 119 -5.14 -4.39 6.99
C THR A 119 -6.04 -3.59 6.03
N PHE A 120 -6.08 -3.99 4.77
CA PHE A 120 -6.82 -3.37 3.65
C PHE A 120 -6.39 -1.96 3.20
N ASP A 121 -5.99 -1.07 4.12
CA ASP A 121 -5.56 0.29 3.77
C ASP A 121 -4.17 0.31 3.14
N TYR A 122 -4.00 1.05 2.05
CA TYR A 122 -2.71 1.31 1.44
C TYR A 122 -2.51 2.75 1.00
N TYR A 123 -1.25 3.15 0.86
CA TYR A 123 -0.90 4.45 0.31
C TYR A 123 -1.10 4.41 -1.21
N ASP A 124 -1.97 5.27 -1.74
CA ASP A 124 -2.24 5.30 -3.18
C ASP A 124 -1.42 6.39 -3.87
N GLN A 125 -1.40 7.60 -3.33
CA GLN A 125 -0.71 8.73 -3.94
C GLN A 125 -0.10 9.65 -2.90
N ILE A 126 1.05 10.23 -3.23
CA ILE A 126 1.68 11.30 -2.47
C ILE A 126 1.94 12.50 -3.38
N HIS A 127 1.74 13.70 -2.85
CA HIS A 127 1.98 14.95 -3.57
C HIS A 127 2.63 15.99 -2.66
N PRO A 128 3.72 16.66 -3.07
CA PRO A 128 4.28 17.77 -2.31
C PRO A 128 3.31 18.95 -2.24
N LEU A 129 3.26 19.61 -1.09
CA LEU A 129 2.53 20.87 -0.84
C LEU A 129 3.51 21.99 -0.45
N ASP A 130 2.97 23.16 -0.09
CA ASP A 130 3.79 24.27 0.44
C ASP A 130 4.18 24.04 1.90
N ASN A 131 5.16 24.79 2.41
CA ASN A 131 5.52 24.87 3.83
C ASN A 131 5.93 23.54 4.48
N ASP A 132 6.71 22.72 3.77
CA ASP A 132 7.14 21.40 4.22
C ASP A 132 5.97 20.48 4.56
N GLU A 133 4.90 20.57 3.78
CA GLU A 133 3.74 19.70 3.88
C GLU A 133 3.66 18.77 2.67
N PHE A 134 3.04 17.61 2.84
CA PHE A 134 2.66 16.74 1.74
C PHE A 134 1.24 16.23 1.91
N LEU A 135 0.60 15.96 0.78
CA LEU A 135 -0.70 15.32 0.70
C LEU A 135 -0.50 13.83 0.49
N LEU A 136 -1.14 13.01 1.33
CA LEU A 136 -1.22 11.56 1.17
C LEU A 136 -2.65 11.16 0.90
N ILE A 137 -2.89 10.47 -0.21
CA ILE A 137 -4.14 9.77 -0.48
C ILE A 137 -3.94 8.31 -0.06
N LYS A 138 -4.72 7.88 0.93
CA LYS A 138 -4.85 6.48 1.34
C LYS A 138 -6.08 5.89 0.68
N ARG A 139 -6.03 4.61 0.35
CA ARG A 139 -7.17 3.88 -0.22
C ARG A 139 -7.38 2.58 0.54
N MET A 140 -8.65 2.28 0.81
CA MET A 140 -9.12 1.04 1.41
C MET A 140 -10.08 0.38 0.45
N ASP A 141 -9.80 -0.86 0.07
CA ASP A 141 -10.69 -1.65 -0.78
C ASP A 141 -11.30 -2.77 0.07
N GLU A 142 -12.57 -2.64 0.43
CA GLU A 142 -13.34 -3.68 1.09
C GLU A 142 -14.21 -4.46 0.09
N MET A 143 -14.84 -5.53 0.57
CA MET A 143 -15.67 -6.40 -0.27
C MET A 143 -16.84 -5.67 -0.94
N SER A 144 -17.44 -4.66 -0.33
CA SER A 144 -18.62 -3.98 -0.90
C SER A 144 -18.38 -2.52 -1.28
N PHE A 145 -17.33 -1.90 -0.75
CA PHE A 145 -17.05 -0.49 -0.99
C PHE A 145 -15.55 -0.21 -0.98
N THR A 146 -15.19 0.93 -1.57
CA THR A 146 -13.85 1.50 -1.49
C THR A 146 -13.94 2.88 -0.85
N CYS A 147 -13.01 3.19 0.04
CA CYS A 147 -12.83 4.51 0.62
C CYS A 147 -11.47 5.09 0.23
N CYS A 148 -11.48 6.33 -0.27
CA CYS A 148 -10.28 7.13 -0.45
C CYS A 148 -10.23 8.21 0.63
N GLU A 149 -9.14 8.28 1.38
CA GLU A 149 -8.93 9.27 2.42
C GLU A 149 -7.74 10.16 2.10
N VAL A 150 -7.86 11.45 2.41
CA VAL A 150 -6.80 12.42 2.16
C VAL A 150 -6.31 12.94 3.49
N TYR A 151 -5.01 12.85 3.69
CA TYR A 151 -4.31 13.38 4.84
C TYR A 151 -3.30 14.43 4.38
N ILE A 152 -3.15 15.46 5.19
CA ILE A 152 -2.10 16.46 5.04
C ILE A 152 -1.14 16.25 6.18
N TYR A 153 0.11 15.99 5.82
CA TYR A 153 1.19 15.77 6.76
C TYR A 153 2.10 16.97 6.79
N GLN A 154 2.50 17.39 7.99
CA GLN A 154 3.49 18.46 8.17
C GLN A 154 4.82 17.86 8.62
N SER A 155 5.87 18.05 7.82
CA SER A 155 7.22 17.48 8.01
C SER A 155 8.09 18.24 9.02
N LYS A 156 7.50 18.92 10.02
CA LYS A 156 8.25 19.51 11.13
C LYS A 156 8.87 18.42 12.03
N ALA A 157 9.61 18.80 13.07
CA ALA A 157 10.32 17.91 14.00
C ALA A 157 9.51 16.71 14.54
N LYS A 158 8.17 16.80 14.52
CA LYS A 158 7.28 15.66 14.66
C LYS A 158 6.28 15.65 13.51
N LEU A 159 6.23 14.53 12.79
CA LEU A 159 5.25 14.32 11.74
C LEU A 159 3.84 14.35 12.35
N THR A 160 3.00 15.28 11.89
CA THR A 160 1.60 15.39 12.31
C THR A 160 0.71 15.27 11.09
N ALA A 161 -0.39 14.53 11.25
CA ALA A 161 -1.33 14.25 10.19
C ALA A 161 -2.68 14.89 10.49
N ARG A 162 -3.32 15.49 9.48
CA ARG A 162 -4.71 15.93 9.55
C ARG A 162 -5.50 15.35 8.38
N LYS A 163 -6.59 14.65 8.69
CA LYS A 163 -7.57 14.23 7.71
C LYS A 163 -8.26 15.45 7.10
N ALA A 164 -8.28 15.52 5.78
CA ALA A 164 -8.83 16.64 5.02
C ALA A 164 -10.08 16.26 4.22
N LEU A 165 -10.18 15.01 3.76
CA LEU A 165 -11.29 14.51 2.96
C LEU A 165 -11.42 12.99 3.11
N SER A 166 -12.64 12.48 3.00
CA SER A 166 -12.94 11.06 2.83
C SER A 166 -14.03 10.91 1.78
N VAL A 167 -13.83 9.99 0.84
CA VAL A 167 -14.78 9.68 -0.24
C VAL A 167 -14.95 8.17 -0.27
N CYS A 168 -16.14 7.69 0.10
CA CYS A 168 -16.49 6.27 0.09
C CYS A 168 -17.57 6.00 -0.96
N SER A 169 -17.41 4.92 -1.71
CA SER A 169 -18.33 4.51 -2.77
C SER A 169 -18.52 3.00 -2.79
N TRP A 170 -19.74 2.55 -3.06
CA TRP A 170 -20.02 1.16 -3.41
C TRP A 170 -19.19 0.73 -4.61
N THR A 171 -18.58 -0.44 -4.53
CA THR A 171 -17.76 -1.03 -5.59
C THR A 171 -18.23 -2.43 -5.96
N ASN A 172 -18.92 -3.12 -5.06
CA ASN A 172 -19.56 -4.40 -5.35
C ASN A 172 -20.96 -4.39 -4.73
N VAL A 173 -21.98 -4.43 -5.57
CA VAL A 173 -23.39 -4.41 -5.16
C VAL A 173 -24.06 -5.67 -5.67
N ASP A 174 -24.63 -6.46 -4.76
CA ASP A 174 -25.45 -7.60 -5.15
C ASP A 174 -26.84 -7.11 -5.55
N ASN A 175 -27.21 -7.28 -6.82
CA ASN A 175 -28.56 -7.00 -7.33
C ASN A 175 -29.37 -8.28 -7.57
N SER A 176 -28.92 -9.41 -7.03
CA SER A 176 -29.59 -10.70 -7.13
C SER A 176 -30.99 -10.65 -6.54
N ARG A 177 -31.93 -11.25 -7.25
CA ARG A 177 -33.34 -11.35 -6.85
C ARG A 177 -33.91 -12.69 -7.26
N THR A 178 -34.98 -13.08 -6.58
CA THR A 178 -35.76 -14.26 -6.96
C THR A 178 -36.41 -14.04 -8.32
N GLY A 179 -36.07 -14.89 -9.28
CA GLY A 179 -36.63 -14.93 -10.62
C GLY A 179 -37.79 -15.91 -10.74
N GLU A 180 -38.10 -16.31 -11.96
CA GLU A 180 -39.17 -17.26 -12.26
C GLU A 180 -38.90 -18.65 -11.67
N LYS A 181 -39.97 -19.40 -11.42
CA LYS A 181 -39.89 -20.78 -10.93
C LYS A 181 -39.56 -21.70 -12.10
N ASP A 182 -38.46 -22.43 -11.99
CA ASP A 182 -38.03 -23.42 -12.96
C ASP A 182 -39.10 -24.53 -13.07
N PRO A 183 -39.62 -24.81 -14.28
CA PRO A 183 -40.73 -25.73 -14.47
C PRO A 183 -40.34 -27.22 -14.30
N GLU A 184 -39.06 -27.57 -14.41
CA GLU A 184 -38.58 -28.96 -14.25
C GLU A 184 -38.24 -29.28 -12.80
N THR A 185 -37.59 -28.35 -12.10
CA THR A 185 -37.11 -28.55 -10.72
C THR A 185 -38.07 -28.00 -9.67
N GLY A 186 -38.95 -27.07 -10.04
CA GLY A 186 -39.84 -26.39 -9.11
C GLY A 186 -39.13 -25.44 -8.14
N LEU A 187 -37.85 -25.13 -8.35
CA LEU A 187 -37.10 -24.15 -7.57
C LEU A 187 -37.17 -22.77 -8.23
N TYR A 188 -37.06 -21.71 -7.43
CA TYR A 188 -36.93 -20.37 -8.00
C TYR A 188 -35.53 -20.16 -8.56
N THR A 189 -35.45 -19.58 -9.75
CA THR A 189 -34.19 -19.10 -10.32
C THR A 189 -33.71 -17.87 -9.57
N ILE A 190 -32.40 -17.61 -9.64
CA ILE A 190 -31.81 -16.35 -9.18
C ILE A 190 -31.51 -15.53 -10.43
N GLU A 191 -32.10 -14.35 -10.52
CA GLU A 191 -31.81 -13.36 -11.55
C GLU A 191 -30.90 -12.26 -10.98
N GLY A 192 -30.15 -11.58 -11.85
CA GLY A 192 -29.20 -10.55 -11.44
C GLY A 192 -27.84 -11.14 -11.10
N GLY A 193 -27.09 -10.45 -10.25
CA GLY A 193 -25.78 -10.88 -9.78
C GLY A 193 -24.99 -9.74 -9.15
N MET A 194 -23.69 -9.98 -9.00
CA MET A 194 -22.77 -8.95 -8.52
C MET A 194 -22.52 -7.90 -9.60
N GLU A 195 -22.86 -6.65 -9.31
CA GLU A 195 -22.48 -5.48 -10.09
C GLU A 195 -21.18 -4.89 -9.55
N TYR A 196 -20.19 -4.73 -10.44
CA TYR A 196 -18.86 -4.21 -10.13
C TYR A 196 -18.76 -2.76 -10.58
N LEU A 197 -18.76 -1.84 -9.62
CA LEU A 197 -18.69 -0.40 -9.84
C LEU A 197 -17.26 0.10 -9.66
N LYS A 198 -16.87 1.09 -10.47
CA LYS A 198 -15.58 1.76 -10.30
C LYS A 198 -15.58 2.59 -9.02
N PRO A 199 -14.53 2.49 -8.18
CA PRO A 199 -14.36 3.37 -7.04
C PRO A 199 -14.37 4.84 -7.44
N LEU A 200 -14.90 5.69 -6.57
CA LEU A 200 -14.76 7.14 -6.74
C LEU A 200 -13.32 7.58 -6.48
N GLU A 201 -12.71 8.16 -7.50
CA GLU A 201 -11.35 8.69 -7.44
C GLU A 201 -11.32 10.09 -6.84
N ILE A 202 -10.35 10.32 -5.96
CA ILE A 202 -9.92 11.66 -5.56
C ILE A 202 -8.79 12.10 -6.50
N ARG A 203 -9.00 13.20 -7.21
CA ARG A 203 -8.01 13.79 -8.12
C ARG A 203 -7.34 14.98 -7.47
N PHE A 204 -6.03 15.08 -7.63
CA PHE A 204 -5.24 16.23 -7.19
C PHE A 204 -4.50 16.88 -8.36
N ASP A 205 -4.75 18.16 -8.58
CA ASP A 205 -3.99 18.99 -9.51
C ASP A 205 -2.82 19.63 -8.76
N THR A 206 -1.61 19.09 -8.94
CA THR A 206 -0.40 19.53 -8.24
C THR A 206 -0.05 20.99 -8.52
N LYS A 207 -0.27 21.47 -9.76
CA LYS A 207 0.08 22.85 -10.16
C LYS A 207 -0.83 23.88 -9.50
N ARG A 208 -2.15 23.62 -9.52
CA ARG A 208 -3.15 24.54 -8.95
C ARG A 208 -3.44 24.25 -7.48
N LYS A 209 -2.96 23.12 -6.97
CA LYS A 209 -3.23 22.56 -5.63
C LYS A 209 -4.72 22.43 -5.38
N ILE A 210 -5.43 21.86 -6.35
CA ILE A 210 -6.87 21.66 -6.30
C ILE A 210 -7.15 20.18 -6.11
N ILE A 211 -7.90 19.85 -5.07
CA ILE A 211 -8.46 18.52 -4.88
C ILE A 211 -9.88 18.48 -5.43
N SER A 212 -10.28 17.37 -6.03
CA SER A 212 -11.64 17.19 -6.51
C SER A 212 -12.07 15.73 -6.54
N TYR A 213 -13.38 15.52 -6.44
CA TYR A 213 -14.02 14.23 -6.67
C TYR A 213 -15.41 14.48 -7.28
N SER A 214 -15.96 13.47 -7.96
CA SER A 214 -17.29 13.55 -8.55
C SER A 214 -18.11 12.33 -8.19
N PHE A 215 -19.41 12.48 -8.01
CA PHE A 215 -20.34 11.39 -7.73
C PHE A 215 -21.68 11.63 -8.42
N LEU A 216 -22.47 10.58 -8.61
CA LEU A 216 -23.82 10.68 -9.14
C LEU A 216 -24.80 10.96 -7.99
N SER A 217 -25.55 12.06 -8.07
CA SER A 217 -26.60 12.39 -7.11
C SER A 217 -27.73 11.37 -7.18
N GLN A 218 -28.08 10.78 -6.04
CA GLN A 218 -29.25 9.91 -5.89
C GLN A 218 -30.55 10.72 -5.94
N ILE A 219 -30.51 12.02 -5.61
CA ILE A 219 -31.69 12.89 -5.60
C ILE A 219 -32.17 13.20 -7.03
N ASN A 220 -31.25 13.49 -7.95
CA ASN A 220 -31.59 14.00 -9.28
C ASN A 220 -30.87 13.32 -10.45
N GLY A 221 -30.04 12.31 -10.20
CA GLY A 221 -29.32 11.55 -11.22
C GLY A 221 -28.23 12.35 -11.95
N LYS A 222 -27.83 13.54 -11.45
CA LYS A 222 -26.77 14.35 -12.08
C LYS A 222 -25.43 14.14 -11.39
N THR A 223 -24.36 14.20 -12.18
CA THR A 223 -23.00 14.20 -11.64
C THR A 223 -22.74 15.51 -10.89
N ILE A 224 -22.41 15.40 -9.60
CA ILE A 224 -21.95 16.49 -8.75
C ILE A 224 -20.43 16.40 -8.65
N THR A 225 -19.74 17.49 -8.99
CA THR A 225 -18.29 17.61 -8.79
C THR A 225 -18.02 18.58 -7.65
N ARG A 226 -17.28 18.12 -6.63
CA ARG A 226 -16.77 18.96 -5.55
C ARG A 226 -15.29 19.21 -5.79
N LYS A 227 -14.86 20.45 -5.59
CA LYS A 227 -13.47 20.87 -5.72
C LYS A 227 -13.11 21.90 -4.68
N ALA A 228 -11.89 21.83 -4.17
CA ALA A 228 -11.34 22.83 -3.26
C ALA A 228 -9.87 23.08 -3.55
N LYS A 229 -9.48 24.34 -3.42
CA LYS A 229 -8.07 24.75 -3.50
C LYS A 229 -7.44 24.64 -2.10
N TYR A 230 -6.19 24.19 -2.07
CA TYR A 230 -5.37 24.20 -0.87
C TYR A 230 -5.19 25.62 -0.34
N LYS A 231 -5.56 25.88 0.91
CA LYS A 231 -5.36 27.17 1.57
C LYS A 231 -5.30 27.00 3.07
N ASN A 232 -4.34 27.70 3.72
CA ASN A 232 -4.16 27.68 5.18
C ASN A 232 -4.03 26.26 5.74
N GLY A 233 -3.22 25.43 5.08
CA GLY A 233 -2.94 24.07 5.51
C GLY A 233 -4.01 23.04 5.18
N THR A 234 -5.16 23.39 4.57
CA THR A 234 -6.31 22.47 4.39
C THR A 234 -7.08 22.66 3.09
N PHE A 235 -8.03 21.76 2.84
CA PHE A 235 -9.06 21.87 1.81
C PHE A 235 -10.42 22.09 2.47
N LYS A 236 -11.13 23.15 2.05
CA LYS A 236 -12.54 23.36 2.44
C LYS A 236 -13.45 22.61 1.49
N ILE A 237 -13.57 21.31 1.69
CA ILE A 237 -14.40 20.40 0.89
C ILE A 237 -15.14 19.44 1.82
N LYS A 238 -16.39 19.12 1.50
CA LYS A 238 -17.15 18.12 2.25
C LYS A 238 -16.71 16.73 1.83
N SER A 239 -16.72 15.78 2.76
CA SER A 239 -16.62 14.36 2.48
C SER A 239 -17.88 13.85 1.78
N TYR A 240 -17.80 12.66 1.20
CA TYR A 240 -18.94 11.95 0.63
C TYR A 240 -18.88 10.48 1.03
N ASP A 241 -20.01 9.93 1.44
CA ASP A 241 -20.12 8.53 1.79
C ASP A 241 -21.40 7.96 1.20
N ALA A 242 -21.28 7.16 0.13
CA ALA A 242 -22.41 6.53 -0.53
C ALA A 242 -23.21 5.58 0.40
N ARG A 243 -22.65 5.20 1.55
CA ARG A 243 -23.28 4.31 2.53
C ARG A 243 -24.25 5.04 3.45
N THR A 244 -24.08 6.35 3.65
CA THR A 244 -24.98 7.14 4.52
C THR A 244 -26.15 7.76 3.74
N PHE A 245 -26.12 7.69 2.40
CA PHE A 245 -27.06 8.37 1.50
C PHE A 245 -27.07 9.91 1.64
N ASP A 246 -26.08 10.48 2.32
CA ASP A 246 -25.92 11.94 2.44
C ASP A 246 -25.05 12.48 1.30
N GLU A 247 -25.56 13.51 0.60
CA GLU A 247 -24.83 14.21 -0.49
C GLU A 247 -23.98 15.37 0.01
#